data_AF-A0A8J2XC54-F1
#
_entry.id   AF-A0A8J2XC54-F1
#
_cell.length_a   1.000
_cell.length_b   1.000
_cell.length_c   1.000
_cell.angle_alpha   90.00
_cell.angle_beta   90.00
_cell.angle_gamma   90.00
#
_symmetry.space_group_name_H-M   'P 1'
#
loop_
_entity.id
_entity.type
_entity.pdbx_description
1 polymer ?
#
loop_
_entity_poly.entity_id
_entity_poly.type
_entity_poly.pdbx_seq_one_letter_code
_entity_poly.pdbx_strand_id
1 'polypeptide(L)'
;MTSLQNLSIEFDSIDAALAEIKAGRLIVVVDDENRENEGDLICAAQFATPDIINFMAVHARGLICLAMTGERLDALDLPLMVTKNTDSNQTAFTVSIDASPRLGVSTGISADDRAKTIQIAINPASRPDDLTRPGHIFPIRAKQGGVLKRAGHTEAAVDLARLAGLYPAGVICEIQNSDGSMARLPQLAEYAKKYNLKLISIADLISYRLKHDRFVYRESVCNFPSQFGEFKLYAYRNTLDNTEHLAIVKGDPSQFGDQTVMVRMHSECLTGDALGSLRCDCRMQLQAALKMIEQAGLGVVVYLRQEGRGIGLVNKLKAYSLQDLGLDTVEANERLGFPADLRDYGMGAQMLNDLGVKNIRLITNNPRKIAGLKGYGLEVVERMPLLIEANDYNSSYLATKAEKLGHLLLNNYLVTIGIDWQEPTETVAQRYEKLEKLRHLGRSAQLLLQEEVRPVAIALFNKASLIFHLGVDQSQEIPLDWYQNQDSPILKGIFDILDHLVTLAPIKRLEFLVSDGTDPMLKLQVNLDRKTFSLAQKPSEILQHLETQLIYHFS
;
A
#
# COMPACT_ATOMS: atom_id res chain seq x y z
N MET A 1 22.12 34.88 -6.12
CA MET A 1 20.97 34.18 -5.51
C MET A 1 19.85 34.19 -6.53
N THR A 2 19.92 33.30 -7.52
CA THR A 2 18.86 33.07 -8.50
C THR A 2 17.90 32.05 -7.91
N SER A 3 16.63 32.44 -7.79
CA SER A 3 15.54 31.60 -7.34
C SER A 3 15.43 30.34 -8.20
N LEU A 4 15.63 29.17 -7.61
CA LEU A 4 15.23 27.90 -8.20
C LEU A 4 13.70 27.92 -8.33
N GLN A 5 13.22 28.19 -9.53
CA GLN A 5 11.85 27.84 -9.90
C GLN A 5 11.74 26.31 -9.75
N ASN A 6 10.79 25.85 -8.94
CA ASN A 6 10.37 24.46 -8.93
C ASN A 6 9.74 24.14 -10.30
N LEU A 7 10.58 23.78 -11.27
CA LEU A 7 10.15 23.16 -12.51
C LEU A 7 9.66 21.76 -12.15
N SER A 8 8.35 21.54 -12.19
CA SER A 8 7.79 20.20 -12.16
C SER A 8 8.26 19.46 -13.41
N ILE A 9 9.18 18.51 -13.25
CA ILE A 9 9.64 17.64 -14.34
C ILE A 9 8.52 16.65 -14.63
N GLU A 10 8.03 16.65 -15.87
CA GLU A 10 6.95 15.77 -16.31
C GLU A 10 7.55 14.58 -17.09
N PHE A 11 7.18 13.36 -16.68
CA PHE A 11 7.55 12.14 -17.37
C PHE A 11 6.60 11.87 -18.55
N ASP A 12 7.13 11.31 -19.63
CA ASP A 12 6.33 10.83 -20.76
C ASP A 12 5.55 9.56 -20.38
N SER A 13 4.47 9.27 -21.11
CA SER A 13 3.73 8.02 -20.91
C SER A 13 4.53 6.80 -21.36
N ILE A 14 4.32 5.67 -20.66
CA ILE A 14 4.93 4.39 -21.04
C ILE A 14 4.51 3.98 -22.46
N ASP A 15 3.26 4.22 -22.86
CA ASP A 15 2.79 3.97 -24.23
C ASP A 15 3.63 4.71 -25.29
N ALA A 16 3.97 5.97 -25.03
CA ALA A 16 4.82 6.75 -25.93
C ALA A 16 6.25 6.19 -25.99
N ALA A 17 6.82 5.83 -24.83
CA ALA A 17 8.14 5.21 -24.77
C ALA A 17 8.18 3.85 -25.49
N LEU A 18 7.14 3.01 -25.36
CA LEU A 18 7.03 1.74 -26.07
C LEU A 18 6.95 1.95 -27.60
N ALA A 19 6.28 3.01 -28.06
CA ALA A 19 6.23 3.35 -29.48
C ALA A 19 7.61 3.76 -30.03
N GLU A 20 8.41 4.51 -29.25
CA GLU A 20 9.80 4.86 -29.59
C GLU A 20 10.69 3.62 -29.69
N ILE A 21 10.65 2.75 -28.66
CA ILE A 21 11.41 1.49 -28.63
C ILE A 21 11.04 0.60 -29.82
N LYS A 22 9.74 0.47 -30.11
CA LYS A 22 9.24 -0.30 -31.27
C LYS A 22 9.73 0.25 -32.61
N ALA A 23 9.92 1.57 -32.69
CA ALA A 23 10.47 2.24 -33.85
C ALA A 23 12.01 2.25 -33.91
N GLY A 24 12.68 1.56 -32.97
CA GLY A 24 14.14 1.48 -32.90
C GLY A 24 14.83 2.74 -32.39
N ARG A 25 14.09 3.63 -31.72
CA ARG A 25 14.63 4.87 -31.14
C ARG A 25 15.08 4.65 -29.69
N LEU A 26 15.97 5.53 -29.25
CA LEU A 26 16.47 5.58 -27.88
C LEU A 26 15.46 6.28 -26.97
N ILE A 27 15.41 5.89 -25.71
CA ILE A 27 14.70 6.63 -24.66
C ILE A 27 15.62 6.78 -23.44
N VAL A 28 15.26 7.69 -22.54
CA VAL A 28 15.89 7.85 -21.23
C VAL A 28 14.99 7.20 -20.18
N VAL A 29 15.56 6.34 -19.35
CA VAL A 29 14.87 5.71 -18.21
C VAL A 29 15.60 6.09 -16.95
N VAL A 30 14.87 6.53 -15.93
CA VAL A 30 15.42 6.87 -14.62
C VAL A 30 14.92 5.94 -13.54
N ASP A 31 15.79 5.62 -12.58
CA ASP A 31 15.42 4.87 -11.40
C ASP A 31 14.96 5.77 -10.23
N ASP A 32 14.64 5.15 -9.10
CA ASP A 32 14.17 5.86 -7.91
C ASP A 32 15.28 6.72 -7.30
N GLU A 33 14.93 7.88 -6.75
CA GLU A 33 15.88 8.79 -6.09
C GLU A 33 16.67 8.12 -4.94
N ASN A 34 16.12 7.06 -4.34
CA ASN A 34 16.75 6.32 -3.24
C ASN A 34 17.60 5.12 -3.70
N ARG A 35 17.72 4.88 -5.03
CA ARG A 35 18.53 3.78 -5.59
C ARG A 35 19.87 4.30 -6.13
N GLU A 36 19.99 4.54 -7.44
CA GLU A 36 21.19 5.16 -8.04
C GLU A 36 20.94 6.67 -8.31
N ASN A 37 19.67 7.07 -8.47
CA ASN A 37 19.27 8.40 -8.92
C ASN A 37 19.98 8.76 -10.24
N GLU A 38 19.98 7.80 -11.15
CA GLU A 38 20.69 7.82 -12.44
C GLU A 38 19.72 7.57 -13.59
N GLY A 39 20.17 7.93 -14.79
CA GLY A 39 19.43 7.70 -16.01
C GLY A 39 20.25 6.98 -17.05
N ASP A 40 19.63 5.98 -17.67
CA ASP A 40 20.22 5.21 -18.76
C ASP A 40 19.54 5.55 -20.08
N LEU A 41 20.35 5.64 -21.14
CA LEU A 41 19.86 5.45 -22.49
C LEU A 41 19.49 3.99 -22.70
N ILE A 42 18.29 3.74 -23.21
CA ILE A 42 17.80 2.38 -23.52
C ILE A 42 17.33 2.31 -24.97
N CYS A 43 17.76 1.27 -25.69
CA CYS A 43 17.11 0.80 -26.92
C CYS A 43 16.93 -0.73 -26.91
N ALA A 44 16.02 -1.24 -27.73
CA ALA A 44 15.92 -2.68 -27.95
C ALA A 44 17.16 -3.19 -28.72
N ALA A 45 17.75 -4.30 -28.26
CA ALA A 45 19.04 -4.78 -28.76
C ALA A 45 19.02 -5.12 -30.26
N GLN A 46 17.88 -5.56 -30.79
CA GLN A 46 17.71 -5.82 -32.23
C GLN A 46 17.84 -4.56 -33.11
N PHE A 47 17.78 -3.37 -32.53
CA PHE A 47 17.99 -2.10 -33.22
C PHE A 47 19.33 -1.46 -32.88
N ALA A 48 20.25 -2.18 -32.22
CA ALA A 48 21.60 -1.69 -31.94
C ALA A 48 22.41 -1.56 -33.24
N THR A 49 22.40 -0.38 -33.85
CA THR A 49 23.21 -0.02 -35.02
C THR A 49 24.53 0.65 -34.61
N PRO A 50 25.52 0.73 -35.51
CA PRO A 50 26.76 1.47 -35.24
C PRO A 50 26.50 2.92 -34.83
N ASP A 51 25.52 3.58 -35.46
CA ASP A 51 25.15 4.96 -35.12
C ASP A 51 24.60 5.09 -33.70
N ILE A 52 23.77 4.15 -33.25
CA ILE A 52 23.23 4.14 -31.88
C ILE A 52 24.33 3.86 -30.87
N ILE A 53 25.22 2.91 -31.14
CA ILE A 53 26.35 2.59 -30.26
C ILE A 53 27.34 3.76 -30.18
N ASN A 54 27.59 4.43 -31.30
CA ASN A 54 28.39 5.65 -31.34
C ASN A 54 27.72 6.79 -30.56
N PHE A 55 26.40 6.95 -30.72
CA PHE A 55 25.63 7.93 -29.96
C PHE A 55 25.74 7.69 -28.45
N MET A 56 25.54 6.46 -28.00
CA MET A 56 25.74 6.08 -26.59
C MET A 56 27.16 6.40 -26.12
N ALA A 57 28.19 6.00 -26.88
CA ALA A 57 29.58 6.23 -26.49
C ALA A 57 29.97 7.72 -26.39
N VAL A 58 29.43 8.57 -27.27
CA VAL A 58 29.79 10.01 -27.34
C VAL A 58 28.91 10.87 -26.43
N HIS A 59 27.61 10.57 -26.40
CA HIS A 59 26.59 11.41 -25.79
C HIS A 59 26.07 10.87 -24.45
N ALA A 60 26.17 9.58 -24.14
CA ALA A 60 25.91 9.07 -22.78
C ALA A 60 27.21 8.81 -22.01
N ARG A 61 28.23 8.24 -22.66
CA ARG A 61 29.61 8.06 -22.15
C ARG A 61 29.76 7.03 -21.02
N GLY A 62 28.66 6.47 -20.54
CA GLY A 62 28.66 5.35 -19.60
C GLY A 62 29.10 4.03 -20.22
N LEU A 63 28.88 2.95 -19.47
CA LEU A 63 29.27 1.62 -19.89
C LEU A 63 28.16 1.03 -20.77
N ILE A 64 28.48 0.75 -22.04
CA ILE A 64 27.51 0.11 -22.94
C ILE A 64 27.38 -1.36 -22.55
N CYS A 65 26.19 -1.72 -22.07
CA CYS A 65 25.89 -3.06 -21.62
C CYS A 65 24.73 -3.67 -22.41
N LEU A 66 24.71 -5.01 -22.47
CA LEU A 66 23.66 -5.78 -23.14
C LEU A 66 22.81 -6.52 -22.10
N ALA A 67 21.65 -5.98 -21.78
CA ALA A 67 20.69 -6.61 -20.88
C ALA A 67 19.96 -7.76 -21.59
N MET A 68 20.00 -8.95 -21.01
CA MET A 68 19.45 -10.17 -21.62
C MET A 68 18.70 -11.03 -20.61
N THR A 69 17.80 -11.88 -21.13
CA THR A 69 17.18 -12.94 -20.33
C THR A 69 18.23 -13.95 -19.88
N GLY A 70 18.02 -14.53 -18.69
CA GLY A 70 18.87 -15.59 -18.17
C GLY A 70 18.95 -16.80 -19.11
N GLU A 71 17.82 -17.22 -19.68
CA GLU A 71 17.75 -18.33 -20.64
C GLU A 71 18.69 -18.14 -21.83
N ARG A 72 18.73 -16.92 -22.39
CA ARG A 72 19.59 -16.64 -23.54
C ARG A 72 21.07 -16.65 -23.16
N LEU A 73 21.42 -16.10 -21.99
CA LEU A 73 22.79 -16.15 -21.47
C LEU A 73 23.24 -17.58 -21.19
N ASP A 74 22.35 -18.42 -20.63
CA ASP A 74 22.62 -19.84 -20.38
C ASP A 74 22.83 -20.61 -21.69
N ALA A 75 22.01 -20.35 -22.72
CA ALA A 75 22.15 -20.95 -24.04
C ALA A 75 23.48 -20.58 -24.76
N LEU A 76 24.05 -19.44 -24.43
CA LEU A 76 25.33 -18.96 -24.95
C LEU A 76 26.53 -19.33 -24.06
N ASP A 77 26.32 -20.06 -22.96
CA ASP A 77 27.35 -20.35 -21.96
C ASP A 77 28.07 -19.07 -21.47
N LEU A 78 27.28 -18.13 -20.96
CA LEU A 78 27.73 -16.86 -20.40
C LEU A 78 27.46 -16.83 -18.88
N PRO A 79 28.35 -17.43 -18.06
CA PRO A 79 28.22 -17.37 -16.62
C PRO A 79 28.49 -15.96 -16.08
N LEU A 80 28.09 -15.72 -14.83
CA LEU A 80 28.45 -14.50 -14.10
C LEU A 80 29.97 -14.35 -14.04
N MET A 81 30.50 -13.13 -14.20
CA MET A 81 31.95 -12.91 -14.18
C MET A 81 32.58 -13.08 -12.79
N VAL A 82 31.76 -12.99 -11.73
CA VAL A 82 32.19 -13.16 -10.34
C VAL A 82 31.29 -14.18 -9.64
N THR A 83 31.88 -14.99 -8.76
CA THR A 83 31.16 -16.00 -7.98
C THR A 83 30.44 -15.41 -6.77
N LYS A 84 30.97 -14.33 -6.18
CA LYS A 84 30.37 -13.60 -5.08
C LYS A 84 30.15 -12.14 -5.48
N ASN A 85 28.90 -11.76 -5.71
CA ASN A 85 28.55 -10.39 -6.03
C ASN A 85 28.51 -9.52 -4.76
N THR A 86 29.44 -8.57 -4.65
CA THR A 86 29.53 -7.62 -3.53
C THR A 86 29.05 -6.22 -3.90
N ASP A 87 28.51 -6.03 -5.10
CA ASP A 87 27.90 -4.78 -5.53
C ASP A 87 26.64 -4.46 -4.69
N SER A 88 26.45 -3.20 -4.30
CA SER A 88 25.28 -2.79 -3.52
C SER A 88 23.98 -3.01 -4.29
N ASN A 89 24.01 -2.82 -5.61
CA ASN A 89 22.85 -2.96 -6.48
C ASN A 89 22.66 -4.37 -7.04
N GLN A 90 23.59 -5.28 -6.70
CA GLN A 90 23.63 -6.68 -7.13
C GLN A 90 23.48 -6.83 -8.66
N THR A 91 24.09 -5.93 -9.43
CA THR A 91 24.07 -5.98 -10.89
C THR A 91 24.80 -7.23 -11.38
N ALA A 92 24.11 -8.05 -12.18
CA ALA A 92 24.54 -9.41 -12.50
C ALA A 92 25.33 -9.48 -13.81
N PHE A 93 26.52 -8.87 -13.82
CA PHE A 93 27.42 -8.92 -14.97
C PHE A 93 27.85 -10.34 -15.30
N THR A 94 27.82 -10.69 -16.58
CA THR A 94 28.43 -11.91 -17.11
C THR A 94 29.85 -11.62 -17.59
N VAL A 95 30.56 -12.67 -18.01
CA VAL A 95 31.81 -12.52 -18.75
C VAL A 95 31.58 -11.63 -19.97
N SER A 96 32.48 -10.68 -20.24
CA SER A 96 32.40 -9.78 -21.40
C SER A 96 32.66 -10.54 -22.70
N ILE A 97 32.06 -10.06 -23.79
CA ILE A 97 32.05 -10.75 -25.08
C ILE A 97 32.38 -9.82 -26.24
N ASP A 98 32.98 -10.41 -27.27
CA ASP A 98 32.97 -9.91 -28.65
C ASP A 98 32.45 -11.03 -29.56
N ALA A 99 31.93 -10.69 -30.73
CA ALA A 99 31.73 -11.69 -31.75
C ALA A 99 33.07 -12.18 -32.30
N SER A 100 33.11 -13.46 -32.66
CA SER A 100 34.32 -14.09 -33.19
C SER A 100 34.81 -13.39 -34.47
N PRO A 101 36.15 -13.28 -34.69
CA PRO A 101 36.69 -12.68 -35.91
C PRO A 101 36.18 -13.29 -37.21
N ARG A 102 35.81 -14.59 -37.20
CA ARG A 102 35.19 -15.27 -38.35
C ARG A 102 33.84 -14.68 -38.76
N LEU A 103 33.18 -13.97 -37.85
CA LEU A 103 31.93 -13.26 -38.09
C LEU A 103 32.18 -11.79 -38.43
N GLY A 104 33.44 -11.40 -38.70
CA GLY A 104 33.83 -10.08 -39.19
C GLY A 104 33.78 -8.98 -38.13
N VAL A 105 34.18 -9.32 -36.90
CA VAL A 105 34.59 -8.35 -35.88
C VAL A 105 36.11 -8.27 -35.85
N SER A 106 36.66 -7.07 -35.68
CA SER A 106 38.11 -6.84 -35.66
C SER A 106 38.68 -6.84 -34.24
N THR A 107 38.83 -5.66 -33.63
CA THR A 107 39.31 -5.49 -32.25
C THR A 107 38.18 -5.52 -31.24
N GLY A 108 36.92 -5.37 -31.68
CA GLY A 108 35.75 -5.43 -30.81
C GLY A 108 35.24 -4.07 -30.33
N ILE A 109 36.11 -3.05 -30.23
CA ILE A 109 35.78 -1.77 -29.57
C ILE A 109 35.03 -0.77 -30.45
N SER A 110 35.13 -0.90 -31.77
CA SER A 110 34.47 0.05 -32.69
C SER A 110 32.94 0.01 -32.52
N ALA A 111 32.25 1.07 -32.95
CA ALA A 111 30.79 1.09 -32.88
C ALA A 111 30.18 -0.03 -33.76
N ASP A 112 30.77 -0.28 -34.93
CA ASP A 112 30.42 -1.40 -35.82
C ASP A 112 30.64 -2.76 -35.17
N ASP A 113 31.82 -2.99 -34.58
CA ASP A 113 32.14 -4.27 -33.94
C ASP A 113 31.20 -4.54 -32.75
N ARG A 114 30.97 -3.54 -31.89
CA ARG A 114 30.06 -3.65 -30.75
C ARG A 114 28.61 -3.90 -31.17
N ALA A 115 28.11 -3.16 -32.17
CA ALA A 115 26.77 -3.39 -32.72
C ALA A 115 26.64 -4.81 -33.27
N LYS A 116 27.64 -5.29 -34.01
CA LYS A 116 27.67 -6.64 -34.58
C LYS A 116 27.70 -7.72 -33.50
N THR A 117 28.51 -7.55 -32.46
CA THR A 117 28.55 -8.42 -31.28
C THR A 117 27.16 -8.53 -30.65
N ILE A 118 26.45 -7.42 -30.48
CA ILE A 118 25.09 -7.42 -29.94
C ILE A 118 24.13 -8.20 -30.84
N GLN A 119 24.16 -7.97 -32.16
CA GLN A 119 23.30 -8.70 -33.11
C GLN A 119 23.54 -10.22 -33.08
N ILE A 120 24.81 -10.64 -32.96
CA ILE A 120 25.18 -12.06 -32.86
C ILE A 120 24.72 -12.63 -31.51
N ALA A 121 24.90 -11.89 -30.41
CA ALA A 121 24.48 -12.33 -29.09
C ALA A 121 22.96 -12.54 -28.98
N ILE A 122 22.13 -11.77 -29.68
CA ILE A 122 20.66 -11.95 -29.64
C ILE A 122 20.12 -12.92 -30.71
N ASN A 123 20.93 -13.31 -31.70
CA ASN A 123 20.49 -14.19 -32.79
C ASN A 123 20.20 -15.61 -32.26
N PRO A 124 18.96 -16.13 -32.36
CA PRO A 124 18.60 -17.46 -31.84
C PRO A 124 19.48 -18.61 -32.37
N ALA A 125 20.07 -18.46 -33.56
CA ALA A 125 20.94 -19.47 -34.17
C ALA A 125 22.38 -19.45 -33.65
N SER A 126 22.79 -18.40 -32.95
CA SER A 126 24.17 -18.26 -32.46
C SER A 126 24.48 -19.23 -31.33
N ARG A 127 25.71 -19.75 -31.37
CA ARG A 127 26.26 -20.75 -30.46
C ARG A 127 27.35 -20.12 -29.57
N PRO A 128 27.72 -20.75 -28.44
CA PRO A 128 28.77 -20.23 -27.57
C PRO A 128 30.10 -19.87 -28.27
N ASP A 129 30.49 -20.64 -29.30
CA ASP A 129 31.73 -20.47 -30.07
C ASP A 129 31.65 -19.33 -31.11
N ASP A 130 30.48 -18.73 -31.31
CA ASP A 130 30.32 -17.51 -32.12
C ASP A 130 30.79 -16.27 -31.36
N LEU A 131 31.05 -16.39 -30.05
CA LEU A 131 31.49 -15.33 -29.17
C LEU A 131 32.88 -15.63 -28.59
N THR A 132 33.74 -14.62 -28.56
CA THR A 132 35.03 -14.63 -27.86
C THR A 132 34.90 -14.00 -26.49
N ARG A 133 35.71 -14.47 -25.54
CA ARG A 133 35.76 -14.01 -24.15
C ARG A 133 37.24 -13.80 -23.76
N PRO A 134 37.62 -12.66 -23.14
CA PRO A 134 36.82 -11.46 -22.92
C PRO A 134 36.51 -10.72 -24.22
N GLY A 135 35.71 -9.66 -24.13
CA GLY A 135 35.49 -8.69 -25.20
C GLY A 135 34.96 -7.35 -24.67
N HIS A 136 34.30 -6.57 -25.53
CA HIS A 136 33.98 -5.15 -25.27
C HIS A 136 32.48 -4.85 -25.13
N ILE A 137 31.62 -5.86 -25.27
CA ILE A 137 30.22 -5.80 -24.81
C ILE A 137 30.13 -6.51 -23.46
N PHE A 138 29.39 -5.90 -22.53
CA PHE A 138 29.19 -6.43 -21.18
C PHE A 138 27.75 -6.90 -21.03
N PRO A 139 27.46 -8.20 -21.21
CA PRO A 139 26.13 -8.70 -20.99
C PRO A 139 25.79 -8.69 -19.50
N ILE A 140 24.52 -8.39 -19.20
CA ILE A 140 24.00 -8.38 -17.84
C ILE A 140 22.74 -9.22 -17.78
N ARG A 141 22.64 -10.07 -16.75
CA ARG A 141 21.51 -10.98 -16.56
C ARG A 141 20.34 -10.27 -15.89
N ALA A 142 19.23 -10.12 -16.60
CA ALA A 142 17.98 -9.66 -16.01
C ALA A 142 17.35 -10.75 -15.14
N LYS A 143 16.78 -10.36 -13.99
CA LYS A 143 15.99 -11.27 -13.15
C LYS A 143 14.69 -11.66 -13.83
N GLN A 144 14.32 -12.94 -13.68
CA GLN A 144 13.00 -13.41 -14.10
C GLN A 144 11.91 -12.64 -13.34
N GLY A 145 10.91 -12.14 -14.06
CA GLY A 145 9.90 -11.23 -13.54
C GLY A 145 10.18 -9.74 -13.80
N GLY A 146 11.39 -9.38 -14.26
CA GLY A 146 11.72 -8.02 -14.71
C GLY A 146 11.62 -6.98 -13.59
N VAL A 147 11.13 -5.78 -13.92
CA VAL A 147 11.08 -4.65 -12.97
C VAL A 147 10.18 -4.92 -11.76
N LEU A 148 9.26 -5.88 -11.87
CA LEU A 148 8.42 -6.34 -10.75
C LEU A 148 9.21 -7.17 -9.71
N LYS A 149 10.41 -7.66 -10.05
CA LYS A 149 11.31 -8.36 -9.13
C LYS A 149 12.54 -7.57 -8.75
N ARG A 150 13.06 -6.73 -9.64
CA ARG A 150 14.16 -5.81 -9.36
C ARG A 150 13.96 -4.55 -10.18
N ALA A 151 13.76 -3.43 -9.51
CA ALA A 151 13.59 -2.11 -10.12
C ALA A 151 14.93 -1.53 -10.60
N GLY A 152 15.55 -2.14 -11.62
CA GLY A 152 16.82 -1.67 -12.19
C GLY A 152 16.76 -1.50 -13.72
N HIS A 153 17.69 -0.74 -14.27
CA HIS A 153 17.79 -0.47 -15.72
C HIS A 153 17.93 -1.74 -16.57
N THR A 154 18.66 -2.74 -16.05
CA THR A 154 18.78 -4.06 -16.70
C THR A 154 17.42 -4.71 -16.94
N GLU A 155 16.58 -4.79 -15.91
CA GLU A 155 15.23 -5.34 -16.03
C GLU A 155 14.33 -4.46 -16.89
N ALA A 156 14.43 -3.14 -16.76
CA ALA A 156 13.64 -2.18 -17.54
C ALA A 156 13.89 -2.35 -19.04
N ALA A 157 15.15 -2.50 -19.47
CA ALA A 157 15.52 -2.68 -20.86
C ALA A 157 14.90 -3.94 -21.49
N VAL A 158 14.94 -5.07 -20.77
CA VAL A 158 14.35 -6.34 -21.22
C VAL A 158 12.82 -6.23 -21.26
N ASP A 159 12.21 -5.61 -20.25
CA ASP A 159 10.76 -5.45 -20.17
C ASP A 159 10.21 -4.52 -21.25
N LEU A 160 10.86 -3.38 -21.51
CA LEU A 160 10.45 -2.44 -22.54
C LEU A 160 10.49 -3.09 -23.93
N ALA A 161 11.56 -3.84 -24.24
CA ALA A 161 11.66 -4.58 -25.48
C ALA A 161 10.53 -5.63 -25.61
N ARG A 162 10.27 -6.41 -24.55
CA ARG A 162 9.17 -7.38 -24.51
C ARG A 162 7.80 -6.71 -24.70
N LEU A 163 7.51 -5.65 -23.95
CA LEU A 163 6.24 -4.91 -24.00
C LEU A 163 6.01 -4.25 -25.37
N ALA A 164 7.08 -3.84 -26.06
CA ALA A 164 7.02 -3.34 -27.43
C ALA A 164 6.79 -4.44 -28.49
N GLY A 165 6.76 -5.72 -28.08
CA GLY A 165 6.59 -6.88 -28.97
C GLY A 165 7.87 -7.26 -29.72
N LEU A 166 9.05 -6.95 -29.16
CA LEU A 166 10.36 -7.20 -29.74
C LEU A 166 11.09 -8.34 -29.00
N TYR A 167 12.27 -8.74 -29.49
CA TYR A 167 13.11 -9.70 -28.79
C TYR A 167 13.50 -9.15 -27.39
N PRO A 168 13.36 -9.93 -26.29
CA PRO A 168 13.50 -9.44 -24.91
C PRO A 168 14.96 -9.25 -24.50
N ALA A 169 15.63 -8.30 -25.15
CA ALA A 169 16.98 -7.84 -24.84
C ALA A 169 17.09 -6.34 -25.17
N GLY A 170 17.90 -5.62 -24.40
CA GLY A 170 18.10 -4.19 -24.58
C GLY A 170 19.56 -3.80 -24.41
N VAL A 171 19.96 -2.70 -25.04
CA VAL A 171 21.26 -2.06 -24.80
C VAL A 171 21.04 -0.87 -23.89
N ILE A 172 21.84 -0.80 -22.85
CA ILE A 172 21.80 0.27 -21.86
C ILE A 172 23.15 0.99 -21.77
N CYS A 173 23.12 2.27 -21.43
CA CYS A 173 24.32 3.07 -21.20
C CYS A 173 23.98 4.24 -20.28
N GLU A 174 24.66 4.32 -19.13
CA GLU A 174 24.42 5.38 -18.15
C GLU A 174 24.82 6.75 -18.74
N ILE A 175 24.05 7.79 -18.41
CA ILE A 175 24.25 9.14 -18.92
C ILE A 175 25.14 9.95 -17.97
N GLN A 176 26.31 10.36 -18.46
CA GLN A 176 27.25 11.22 -17.75
C GLN A 176 27.20 12.66 -18.26
N ASN A 177 27.39 13.60 -17.34
CA ASN A 177 27.67 15.00 -17.63
C ASN A 177 29.03 15.16 -18.33
N SER A 178 29.27 16.35 -18.88
CA SER A 178 30.50 16.63 -19.61
C SER A 178 31.77 16.54 -18.76
N ASP A 179 31.64 16.75 -17.45
CA ASP A 179 32.72 16.68 -16.46
C ASP A 179 32.95 15.26 -15.90
N GLY A 180 32.19 14.27 -16.37
CA GLY A 180 32.27 12.87 -15.93
C GLY A 180 31.44 12.54 -14.68
N SER A 181 30.72 13.52 -14.11
CA SER A 181 29.73 13.22 -13.07
C SER A 181 28.48 12.56 -13.67
N MET A 182 27.74 11.79 -12.87
CA MET A 182 26.49 11.17 -13.32
C MET A 182 25.37 12.21 -13.47
N ALA A 183 24.62 12.14 -14.56
CA ALA A 183 23.51 13.06 -14.79
C ALA A 183 22.33 12.72 -13.87
N ARG A 184 21.83 13.73 -13.13
CA ARG A 184 20.65 13.61 -12.25
C ARG A 184 19.38 14.09 -12.95
N LEU A 185 18.21 13.83 -12.36
CA LEU A 185 16.90 14.08 -12.98
C LEU A 185 16.75 15.45 -13.70
N PRO A 186 17.16 16.60 -13.14
CA PRO A 186 17.08 17.88 -13.85
C PRO A 186 17.92 17.91 -15.14
N GLN A 187 19.14 17.36 -15.08
CA GLN A 187 20.06 17.28 -16.22
C GLN A 187 19.55 16.26 -17.25
N LEU A 188 18.95 15.16 -16.80
CA LEU A 188 18.35 14.15 -17.66
C LEU A 188 17.13 14.70 -18.42
N ALA A 189 16.33 15.57 -17.79
CA ALA A 189 15.23 16.26 -18.46
C ALA A 189 15.74 17.22 -19.55
N GLU A 190 16.84 17.95 -19.30
CA GLU A 190 17.50 18.77 -20.32
C GLU A 190 18.10 17.93 -21.44
N TYR A 191 18.73 16.81 -21.09
CA TYR A 191 19.31 15.84 -22.02
C TYR A 191 18.26 15.26 -22.97
N ALA A 192 17.14 14.77 -22.42
CA ALA A 192 16.03 14.22 -23.18
C ALA A 192 15.46 15.25 -24.15
N LYS A 193 15.27 16.50 -23.72
CA LYS A 193 14.84 17.61 -24.59
C LYS A 193 15.85 17.90 -25.70
N LYS A 194 17.14 17.99 -25.37
CA LYS A 194 18.22 18.30 -26.33
C LYS A 194 18.27 17.31 -27.48
N TYR A 195 18.10 16.02 -27.20
CA TYR A 195 18.17 14.95 -28.21
C TYR A 195 16.79 14.46 -28.66
N ASN A 196 15.72 15.12 -28.23
CA ASN A 196 14.33 14.76 -28.53
C ASN A 196 14.00 13.30 -28.21
N LEU A 197 14.37 12.87 -27.00
CA LEU A 197 14.12 11.53 -26.46
C LEU A 197 13.00 11.56 -25.43
N LYS A 198 12.29 10.45 -25.30
CA LYS A 198 11.29 10.26 -24.23
C LYS A 198 11.98 10.00 -22.90
N LEU A 199 11.42 10.56 -21.83
CA LEU A 199 11.91 10.39 -20.46
C LEU A 199 10.84 9.69 -19.62
N ILE A 200 11.15 8.51 -19.09
CA ILE A 200 10.24 7.73 -18.23
C ILE A 200 10.92 7.31 -16.93
N SER A 201 10.12 6.97 -15.92
CA SER A 201 10.63 6.38 -14.68
C SER A 201 10.39 4.86 -14.62
N ILE A 202 11.27 4.13 -13.92
CA ILE A 202 11.04 2.71 -13.61
C ILE A 202 9.76 2.54 -12.77
N ALA A 203 9.45 3.49 -11.90
CA ALA A 203 8.22 3.47 -11.10
C ALA A 203 6.95 3.48 -11.98
N ASP A 204 6.94 4.31 -13.04
CA ASP A 204 5.84 4.34 -14.01
C ASP A 204 5.79 3.04 -14.83
N LEU A 205 6.95 2.47 -15.19
CA LEU A 205 7.01 1.19 -15.89
C LEU A 205 6.48 0.04 -15.02
N ILE A 206 6.81 0.01 -13.72
CA ILE A 206 6.25 -0.94 -12.75
C ILE A 206 4.74 -0.79 -12.70
N SER A 207 4.24 0.45 -12.54
CA SER A 207 2.81 0.74 -12.48
C SER A 207 2.09 0.31 -13.76
N TYR A 208 2.69 0.56 -14.93
CA TYR A 208 2.19 0.13 -16.23
C TYR A 208 2.14 -1.39 -16.33
N ARG A 209 3.20 -2.10 -15.92
CA ARG A 209 3.23 -3.57 -15.94
C ARG A 209 2.21 -4.17 -14.98
N LEU A 210 2.06 -3.64 -13.77
CA LEU A 210 1.07 -4.12 -12.81
C LEU A 210 -0.37 -4.02 -13.37
N LYS A 211 -0.63 -2.99 -14.20
CA LYS A 211 -1.92 -2.77 -14.86
C LYS A 211 -2.16 -3.67 -16.09
N HIS A 212 -1.12 -4.00 -16.85
CA HIS A 212 -1.25 -4.69 -18.14
C HIS A 212 -0.83 -6.16 -18.13
N ASP A 213 0.11 -6.56 -17.27
CA ASP A 213 0.53 -7.96 -17.14
C ASP A 213 -0.35 -8.69 -16.13
N ARG A 214 -0.74 -9.93 -16.47
CA ARG A 214 -1.38 -10.84 -15.51
C ARG A 214 -0.37 -11.82 -14.95
N PHE A 215 -0.21 -11.83 -13.64
CA PHE A 215 0.70 -12.75 -12.93
C PHE A 215 0.05 -13.40 -11.70
N VAL A 216 -1.23 -13.12 -11.47
CA VAL A 216 -2.03 -13.80 -10.46
C VAL A 216 -3.08 -14.68 -11.14
N TYR A 217 -3.04 -15.98 -10.83
CA TYR A 217 -3.89 -16.99 -11.46
C TYR A 217 -4.67 -17.77 -10.40
N ARG A 218 -5.95 -18.02 -10.70
CA ARG A 218 -6.82 -18.83 -9.84
C ARG A 218 -6.48 -20.31 -10.03
N GLU A 219 -6.17 -20.98 -8.92
CA GLU A 219 -5.77 -22.39 -8.89
C GLU A 219 -6.94 -23.30 -8.46
N SER A 220 -7.76 -22.86 -7.52
CA SER A 220 -8.83 -23.68 -6.97
C SER A 220 -9.98 -22.85 -6.40
N VAL A 221 -11.17 -23.46 -6.36
CA VAL A 221 -12.38 -22.91 -5.73
C VAL A 221 -13.04 -23.98 -4.89
N CYS A 222 -13.42 -23.65 -3.65
CA CYS A 222 -14.20 -24.56 -2.79
C CYS A 222 -15.25 -23.81 -1.96
N ASN A 223 -16.26 -24.55 -1.49
CA ASN A 223 -17.23 -24.03 -0.52
C ASN A 223 -16.58 -23.92 0.86
N PHE A 224 -16.96 -22.90 1.62
CA PHE A 224 -16.41 -22.58 2.93
C PHE A 224 -17.54 -22.24 3.91
N PRO A 225 -18.13 -23.26 4.54
CA PRO A 225 -19.00 -23.05 5.69
C PRO A 225 -18.16 -22.52 6.84
N SER A 226 -18.55 -21.39 7.41
CA SER A 226 -17.83 -20.73 8.49
C SER A 226 -18.77 -20.24 9.58
N GLN A 227 -18.22 -19.93 10.75
CA GLN A 227 -18.99 -19.29 11.84
C GLN A 227 -19.54 -17.90 11.47
N PHE A 228 -19.10 -17.33 10.34
CA PHE A 228 -19.57 -16.04 9.84
C PHE A 228 -20.61 -16.18 8.73
N GLY A 229 -20.93 -17.41 8.30
CA GLY A 229 -21.82 -17.69 7.17
C GLY A 229 -21.18 -18.57 6.11
N GLU A 230 -21.91 -18.73 5.00
CA GLU A 230 -21.53 -19.56 3.85
C GLU A 230 -20.83 -18.72 2.79
N PHE A 231 -19.58 -19.07 2.49
CA PHE A 231 -18.73 -18.39 1.50
C PHE A 231 -18.15 -19.39 0.49
N LYS A 232 -17.49 -18.88 -0.54
CA LYS A 232 -16.56 -19.62 -1.39
C LYS A 232 -15.14 -19.10 -1.19
N LEU A 233 -14.17 -20.00 -1.21
CA LEU A 233 -12.75 -19.66 -1.21
C LEU A 233 -12.19 -19.80 -2.62
N TYR A 234 -11.50 -18.76 -3.08
CA TYR A 234 -10.78 -18.74 -4.34
C TYR A 234 -9.29 -18.64 -4.01
N ALA A 235 -8.56 -19.72 -4.29
CA ALA A 235 -7.11 -19.76 -4.10
C ALA A 235 -6.42 -19.21 -5.36
N TYR A 236 -5.47 -18.30 -5.15
CA TYR A 236 -4.68 -17.68 -6.19
C TYR A 236 -3.19 -17.91 -5.98
N ARG A 237 -2.45 -17.99 -7.07
CA ARG A 237 -0.99 -18.08 -7.08
C ARG A 237 -0.39 -16.93 -7.85
N ASN A 238 0.61 -16.29 -7.25
CA ASN A 238 1.46 -15.32 -7.90
C ASN A 238 2.60 -16.06 -8.61
N THR A 239 2.67 -15.99 -9.94
CA THR A 239 3.71 -16.69 -10.72
C THR A 239 5.09 -16.06 -10.60
N LEU A 240 5.20 -14.84 -10.03
CA LEU A 240 6.47 -14.15 -9.88
C LEU A 240 7.31 -14.72 -8.72
N ASP A 241 6.69 -15.04 -7.58
CA ASP A 241 7.37 -15.60 -6.38
C ASP A 241 6.74 -16.89 -5.86
N ASN A 242 5.75 -17.43 -6.56
CA ASN A 242 5.02 -18.63 -6.18
C ASN A 242 4.26 -18.48 -4.84
N THR A 243 4.00 -17.25 -4.39
CA THR A 243 3.19 -17.02 -3.19
C THR A 243 1.71 -17.30 -3.48
N GLU A 244 0.99 -17.68 -2.44
CA GLU A 244 -0.42 -18.05 -2.52
C GLU A 244 -1.27 -17.02 -1.77
N HIS A 245 -2.44 -16.70 -2.31
CA HIS A 245 -3.38 -15.75 -1.73
C HIS A 245 -4.80 -16.30 -1.80
N LEU A 246 -5.70 -15.70 -1.02
CA LEU A 246 -7.06 -16.19 -0.88
C LEU A 246 -8.05 -15.05 -1.07
N ALA A 247 -9.12 -15.28 -1.83
CA ALA A 247 -10.31 -14.45 -1.78
C ALA A 247 -11.46 -15.23 -1.14
N ILE A 248 -12.06 -14.64 -0.10
CA ILE A 248 -13.25 -15.16 0.57
C ILE A 248 -14.44 -14.42 -0.02
N VAL A 249 -15.31 -15.12 -0.74
CA VAL A 249 -16.31 -14.53 -1.61
C VAL A 249 -17.72 -14.90 -1.16
N LYS A 250 -18.58 -13.89 -1.06
CA LYS A 250 -20.03 -14.02 -0.87
C LYS A 250 -20.74 -13.59 -2.15
N GLY A 251 -21.72 -14.38 -2.58
CA GLY A 251 -22.43 -14.19 -3.85
C GLY A 251 -21.75 -14.91 -5.01
N ASP A 252 -22.24 -14.67 -6.22
CA ASP A 252 -21.71 -15.24 -7.45
C ASP A 252 -20.88 -14.19 -8.23
N PRO A 253 -19.57 -14.41 -8.43
CA PRO A 253 -18.74 -13.53 -9.26
C PRO A 253 -19.28 -13.24 -10.66
N SER A 254 -20.06 -14.16 -11.24
CA SER A 254 -20.70 -13.95 -12.54
C SER A 254 -21.67 -12.75 -12.57
N GLN A 255 -22.14 -12.34 -11.39
CA GLN A 255 -23.10 -11.24 -11.19
C GLN A 255 -22.44 -9.95 -10.70
N PHE A 256 -21.13 -9.96 -10.41
CA PHE A 256 -20.44 -8.78 -9.86
C PHE A 256 -20.37 -7.63 -10.85
N GLY A 257 -20.16 -7.91 -12.15
CA GLY A 257 -20.24 -6.99 -13.29
C GLY A 257 -20.26 -5.49 -12.94
N ASP A 258 -21.44 -4.86 -13.06
CA ASP A 258 -21.63 -3.45 -12.75
C ASP A 258 -22.18 -3.21 -11.33
N GLN A 259 -22.39 -4.28 -10.55
CA GLN A 259 -22.83 -4.17 -9.17
C GLN A 259 -21.72 -3.56 -8.29
N THR A 260 -22.16 -2.85 -7.27
CA THR A 260 -21.29 -2.29 -6.26
C THR A 260 -21.00 -3.35 -5.19
N VAL A 261 -19.78 -3.89 -5.19
CA VAL A 261 -19.35 -5.01 -4.34
C VAL A 261 -18.67 -4.51 -3.07
N MET A 262 -19.03 -5.06 -1.92
CA MET A 262 -18.33 -4.76 -0.67
C MET A 262 -16.98 -5.49 -0.62
N VAL A 263 -15.88 -4.76 -0.46
CA VAL A 263 -14.54 -5.35 -0.52
C VAL A 263 -13.71 -5.00 0.71
N ARG A 264 -13.01 -6.00 1.25
CA ARG A 264 -11.98 -5.82 2.28
C ARG A 264 -10.61 -6.28 1.77
N MET A 265 -9.67 -5.34 1.69
CA MET A 265 -8.24 -5.65 1.49
C MET A 265 -7.57 -5.96 2.82
N HIS A 266 -7.44 -7.25 3.14
CA HIS A 266 -6.84 -7.75 4.37
C HIS A 266 -5.42 -8.26 4.13
N SER A 267 -4.48 -7.76 4.94
CA SER A 267 -3.10 -8.27 4.96
C SER A 267 -3.00 -9.29 6.07
N GLU A 268 -2.44 -10.45 5.77
CA GLU A 268 -2.20 -11.52 6.74
C GLU A 268 -1.51 -10.99 7.99
N CYS A 269 -2.02 -11.41 9.13
CA CYS A 269 -1.41 -11.20 10.43
C CYS A 269 -1.55 -12.50 11.20
N LEU A 270 -0.61 -13.43 11.05
CA LEU A 270 -0.61 -14.74 11.71
C LEU A 270 -0.83 -14.60 13.22
N THR A 271 -0.09 -13.69 13.86
CA THR A 271 -0.21 -13.45 15.30
C THR A 271 -1.60 -12.97 15.71
N GLY A 272 -2.26 -12.15 14.89
CA GLY A 272 -3.60 -11.64 15.17
C GLY A 272 -4.65 -12.66 14.75
N ASP A 273 -4.76 -12.89 13.45
CA ASP A 273 -5.79 -13.70 12.79
C ASP A 273 -5.83 -15.12 13.36
N ALA A 274 -4.71 -15.84 13.37
CA ALA A 274 -4.66 -17.24 13.80
C ALA A 274 -4.42 -17.42 15.31
N LEU A 275 -3.52 -16.65 15.92
CA LEU A 275 -3.10 -16.85 17.32
C LEU A 275 -3.83 -15.98 18.36
N GLY A 276 -4.48 -14.89 17.96
CA GLY A 276 -5.32 -14.09 18.86
C GLY A 276 -4.57 -13.06 19.67
N SER A 277 -3.48 -12.53 19.11
CA SER A 277 -2.74 -11.44 19.72
C SER A 277 -3.65 -10.23 19.98
N LEU A 278 -3.64 -9.76 21.23
CA LEU A 278 -4.32 -8.53 21.64
C LEU A 278 -3.55 -7.26 21.29
N ARG A 279 -2.27 -7.37 20.90
CA ARG A 279 -1.40 -6.23 20.50
C ARG A 279 -1.83 -5.55 19.20
N CYS A 280 -2.69 -6.21 18.42
CA CYS A 280 -3.21 -5.68 17.16
C CYS A 280 -4.71 -5.92 17.05
N ASP A 281 -5.33 -5.24 16.09
CA ASP A 281 -6.76 -5.28 15.81
C ASP A 281 -7.11 -6.16 14.60
N CYS A 282 -6.12 -6.84 14.00
CA CYS A 282 -6.27 -7.54 12.72
C CYS A 282 -7.37 -8.62 12.72
N ARG A 283 -7.40 -9.47 13.75
CA ARG A 283 -8.42 -10.52 13.88
C ARG A 283 -9.81 -9.93 13.91
N MET A 284 -10.04 -8.97 14.80
CA MET A 284 -11.35 -8.36 14.99
C MET A 284 -11.80 -7.66 13.70
N GLN A 285 -10.88 -7.01 12.97
CA GLN A 285 -11.17 -6.44 11.66
C GLN A 285 -11.57 -7.51 10.62
N LEU A 286 -10.85 -8.62 10.54
CA LEU A 286 -11.19 -9.71 9.61
C LEU A 286 -12.59 -10.26 9.90
N GLN A 287 -12.87 -10.55 11.18
CA GLN A 287 -14.15 -11.10 11.61
C GLN A 287 -15.31 -10.13 11.36
N ALA A 288 -15.12 -8.85 11.67
CA ALA A 288 -16.13 -7.82 11.43
C ALA A 288 -16.39 -7.63 9.93
N ALA A 289 -15.36 -7.62 9.09
CA ALA A 289 -15.52 -7.54 7.64
C ALA A 289 -16.29 -8.74 7.07
N LEU A 290 -16.01 -9.97 7.54
CA LEU A 290 -16.74 -11.17 7.13
C LEU A 290 -18.22 -11.08 7.51
N LYS A 291 -18.55 -10.62 8.73
CA LYS A 291 -19.94 -10.42 9.17
C LYS A 291 -20.67 -9.35 8.35
N MET A 292 -20.01 -8.23 8.06
CA MET A 292 -20.58 -7.16 7.22
C MET A 292 -20.90 -7.67 5.82
N ILE A 293 -19.99 -8.45 5.22
CA ILE A 293 -20.18 -9.04 3.89
C ILE A 293 -21.28 -10.10 3.91
N GLU A 294 -21.35 -10.94 4.95
CA GLU A 294 -22.44 -11.90 5.11
C GLU A 294 -23.80 -11.19 5.12
N GLN A 295 -23.92 -10.14 5.94
CA GLN A 295 -25.16 -9.37 6.07
C GLN A 295 -25.54 -8.66 4.77
N ALA A 296 -24.55 -8.19 4.00
CA ALA A 296 -24.78 -7.58 2.69
C ALA A 296 -25.16 -8.60 1.60
N GLY A 297 -24.80 -9.88 1.78
CA GLY A 297 -25.06 -10.96 0.81
C GLY A 297 -24.19 -10.96 -0.44
N LEU A 298 -23.31 -9.96 -0.61
CA LEU A 298 -22.46 -9.76 -1.78
C LEU A 298 -21.16 -9.06 -1.38
N GLY A 299 -20.01 -9.72 -1.55
CA GLY A 299 -18.72 -9.11 -1.21
C GLY A 299 -17.52 -10.04 -1.26
N VAL A 300 -16.35 -9.45 -1.09
CA VAL A 300 -15.05 -10.12 -1.17
C VAL A 300 -14.11 -9.66 -0.06
N VAL A 301 -13.56 -10.60 0.72
CA VAL A 301 -12.34 -10.35 1.50
C VAL A 301 -11.16 -10.88 0.71
N VAL A 302 -10.27 -10.00 0.27
CA VAL A 302 -8.98 -10.38 -0.31
C VAL A 302 -7.98 -10.52 0.84
N TYR A 303 -7.52 -11.74 1.08
CA TYR A 303 -6.54 -12.08 2.10
C TYR A 303 -5.17 -12.27 1.45
N LEU A 304 -4.35 -11.22 1.52
CA LEU A 304 -3.00 -11.20 0.98
C LEU A 304 -2.01 -11.71 2.03
N ARG A 305 -1.24 -12.74 1.70
CA ARG A 305 -0.24 -13.35 2.59
C ARG A 305 1.05 -12.52 2.65
N GLN A 306 0.92 -11.32 3.21
CA GLN A 306 1.98 -10.30 3.33
C GLN A 306 2.16 -9.85 4.79
N GLU A 307 2.62 -10.78 5.61
CA GLU A 307 2.85 -10.58 7.05
C GLU A 307 3.77 -9.37 7.35
N GLY A 308 3.48 -8.68 8.46
CA GLY A 308 4.32 -7.58 8.96
C GLY A 308 4.31 -6.32 8.09
N ARG A 309 3.32 -6.15 7.21
CA ARG A 309 3.32 -5.12 6.13
C ARG A 309 4.37 -5.39 5.06
N GLY A 310 4.64 -6.67 4.78
CA GLY A 310 5.56 -7.09 3.73
C GLY A 310 6.98 -7.42 4.21
N ILE A 311 7.34 -7.09 5.46
CA ILE A 311 8.68 -7.43 6.01
C ILE A 311 8.81 -8.89 6.46
N GLY A 312 7.70 -9.63 6.52
CA GLY A 312 7.64 -11.03 6.93
C GLY A 312 7.59 -11.23 8.45
N LEU A 313 7.28 -12.46 8.85
CA LEU A 313 6.99 -12.83 10.25
C LEU A 313 8.17 -12.57 11.19
N VAL A 314 9.38 -12.97 10.80
CA VAL A 314 10.57 -12.84 11.67
C VAL A 314 10.88 -11.38 11.96
N ASN A 315 10.86 -10.52 10.94
CA ASN A 315 11.15 -9.09 11.12
C ASN A 315 10.05 -8.38 11.90
N LYS A 316 8.79 -8.79 11.73
CA LYS A 316 7.69 -8.32 12.59
C LYS A 316 7.94 -8.65 14.06
N LEU A 317 8.39 -9.87 14.38
CA LEU A 317 8.69 -10.24 15.77
C LEU A 317 9.89 -9.47 16.32
N LYS A 318 10.93 -9.20 15.50
CA LYS A 318 12.01 -8.28 15.88
C LYS A 318 11.49 -6.87 16.17
N ALA A 319 10.56 -6.36 15.36
CA ALA A 319 9.94 -5.06 15.59
C ALA A 319 9.15 -5.05 16.90
N TYR A 320 8.45 -6.15 17.24
CA TYR A 320 7.80 -6.29 18.55
C TYR A 320 8.80 -6.27 19.70
N SER A 321 9.95 -6.94 19.58
CA SER A 321 10.99 -6.87 20.62
C SER A 321 11.53 -5.45 20.81
N LEU A 322 11.61 -4.64 19.75
CA LEU A 322 11.96 -3.22 19.86
C LEU A 322 10.83 -2.38 20.48
N GLN A 323 9.58 -2.72 20.19
CA GLN A 323 8.42 -2.07 20.82
C GLN A 323 8.31 -2.38 22.31
N ASP A 324 8.68 -3.60 22.73
CA ASP A 324 8.78 -3.97 24.15
C ASP A 324 9.83 -3.12 24.89
N LEU A 325 10.76 -2.48 24.17
CA LEU A 325 11.74 -1.52 24.68
C LEU A 325 11.27 -0.05 24.58
N GLY A 326 10.03 0.19 24.15
CA GLY A 326 9.38 1.50 24.15
C GLY A 326 9.36 2.23 22.80
N LEU A 327 9.89 1.65 21.72
CA LEU A 327 9.77 2.22 20.38
C LEU A 327 8.35 2.03 19.84
N ASP A 328 7.89 2.93 18.97
CA ASP A 328 6.64 2.67 18.24
C ASP A 328 6.86 1.76 17.00
N THR A 329 5.78 1.44 16.31
CA THR A 329 5.84 0.55 15.12
C THR A 329 6.62 1.12 13.95
N VAL A 330 6.60 2.44 13.74
CA VAL A 330 7.34 3.11 12.65
C VAL A 330 8.83 3.13 12.99
N GLU A 331 9.17 3.59 14.20
CA GLU A 331 10.54 3.67 14.70
C GLU A 331 11.21 2.28 14.74
N ALA A 332 10.47 1.26 15.16
CA ALA A 332 10.96 -0.12 15.18
C ALA A 332 11.29 -0.63 13.77
N ASN A 333 10.48 -0.28 12.75
CA ASN A 333 10.73 -0.69 11.37
C ASN A 333 11.91 0.07 10.75
N GLU A 334 11.99 1.39 10.98
CA GLU A 334 13.10 2.22 10.52
C GLU A 334 14.43 1.75 11.11
N ARG A 335 14.44 1.40 12.40
CA ARG A 335 15.61 0.85 13.08
C ARG A 335 16.05 -0.52 12.56
N LEU A 336 15.11 -1.29 11.99
CA LEU A 336 15.39 -2.56 11.31
C LEU A 336 15.78 -2.37 9.84
N GLY A 337 15.80 -1.13 9.34
CA GLY A 337 16.15 -0.80 7.95
C GLY A 337 15.01 -1.02 6.95
N PHE A 338 13.76 -1.07 7.40
CA PHE A 338 12.60 -1.24 6.54
C PHE A 338 11.77 0.05 6.44
N PRO A 339 11.21 0.40 5.26
CA PRO A 339 10.24 1.49 5.16
C PRO A 339 8.94 1.13 5.89
N ALA A 340 8.15 2.14 6.24
CA ALA A 340 6.98 2.00 7.13
C ALA A 340 5.85 1.10 6.57
N ASP A 341 5.80 0.90 5.25
CA ASP A 341 4.82 0.07 4.54
C ASP A 341 5.39 -0.43 3.20
N LEU A 342 5.50 -1.75 3.00
CA LEU A 342 5.97 -2.38 1.76
C LEU A 342 4.85 -3.14 1.02
N ARG A 343 3.59 -2.93 1.41
CA ARG A 343 2.49 -3.73 0.87
C ARG A 343 2.22 -3.38 -0.59
N ASP A 344 2.13 -4.42 -1.42
CA ASP A 344 1.70 -4.33 -2.80
C ASP A 344 0.22 -4.75 -2.91
N TYR A 345 -0.63 -3.83 -3.36
CA TYR A 345 -2.05 -4.07 -3.56
C TYR A 345 -2.40 -4.48 -5.00
N GLY A 346 -1.44 -4.48 -5.93
CA GLY A 346 -1.64 -4.90 -7.32
C GLY A 346 -2.07 -6.35 -7.45
N MET A 347 -1.55 -7.23 -6.59
CA MET A 347 -2.00 -8.63 -6.53
C MET A 347 -3.48 -8.72 -6.18
N GLY A 348 -3.91 -7.96 -5.17
CA GLY A 348 -5.30 -7.94 -4.75
C GLY A 348 -6.22 -7.34 -5.80
N ALA A 349 -5.75 -6.33 -6.53
CA ALA A 349 -6.49 -5.77 -7.65
C ALA A 349 -6.68 -6.78 -8.80
N GLN A 350 -5.65 -7.57 -9.14
CA GLN A 350 -5.78 -8.64 -10.14
C GLN A 350 -6.75 -9.75 -9.70
N MET A 351 -6.76 -10.10 -8.40
CA MET A 351 -7.74 -11.05 -7.86
C MET A 351 -9.17 -10.51 -7.97
N LEU A 352 -9.40 -9.23 -7.68
CA LEU A 352 -10.71 -8.59 -7.82
C LEU A 352 -11.15 -8.51 -9.29
N ASN A 353 -10.23 -8.21 -10.20
CA ASN A 353 -10.49 -8.23 -11.64
C ASN A 353 -10.84 -9.64 -12.15
N ASP A 354 -10.17 -10.70 -11.68
CA ASP A 354 -10.55 -12.09 -12.01
C ASP A 354 -11.97 -12.44 -11.51
N LEU A 355 -12.35 -11.90 -10.36
CA LEU A 355 -13.71 -12.06 -9.80
C LEU A 355 -14.74 -11.17 -10.51
N GLY A 356 -14.35 -10.36 -11.50
CA GLY A 356 -15.26 -9.49 -12.24
C GLY A 356 -15.74 -8.27 -11.45
N VAL A 357 -15.05 -7.88 -10.37
CA VAL A 357 -15.37 -6.70 -9.58
C VAL A 357 -14.92 -5.44 -10.34
N LYS A 358 -15.80 -4.43 -10.44
CA LYS A 358 -15.46 -3.10 -10.96
C LYS A 358 -15.70 -2.01 -9.93
N ASN A 359 -16.91 -1.97 -9.36
CA ASN A 359 -17.34 -0.95 -8.40
C ASN A 359 -17.22 -1.47 -6.97
N ILE A 360 -16.56 -0.70 -6.10
CA ILE A 360 -16.16 -1.14 -4.76
C ILE A 360 -16.69 -0.24 -3.65
N ARG A 361 -17.34 -0.83 -2.64
CA ARG A 361 -17.48 -0.25 -1.29
C ARG A 361 -16.35 -0.79 -0.42
N LEU A 362 -15.31 0.02 -0.22
CA LEU A 362 -14.07 -0.44 0.39
C LEU A 362 -14.15 -0.35 1.91
N ILE A 363 -14.06 -1.49 2.59
CA ILE A 363 -13.99 -1.59 4.06
C ILE A 363 -12.57 -1.22 4.53
N THR A 364 -12.33 0.06 4.84
CA THR A 364 -11.02 0.56 5.26
C THR A 364 -11.11 1.80 6.15
N ASN A 365 -10.23 1.86 7.15
CA ASN A 365 -9.92 3.10 7.89
C ASN A 365 -8.71 3.84 7.28
N ASN A 366 -8.01 3.24 6.33
CA ASN A 366 -6.80 3.84 5.74
C ASN A 366 -7.14 4.45 4.35
N PRO A 367 -7.05 5.78 4.18
CA PRO A 367 -7.31 6.45 2.92
C PRO A 367 -6.23 6.15 1.86
N ARG A 368 -4.98 5.85 2.25
CA ARG A 368 -3.90 5.47 1.31
C ARG A 368 -4.21 4.18 0.55
N LYS A 369 -4.98 3.25 1.15
CA LYS A 369 -5.45 2.03 0.46
C LYS A 369 -6.35 2.32 -0.75
N ILE A 370 -7.02 3.48 -0.77
CA ILE A 370 -7.89 3.88 -1.88
C ILE A 370 -7.03 4.25 -3.10
N ALA A 371 -5.92 4.97 -2.89
CA ALA A 371 -5.01 5.37 -3.97
C ALA A 371 -4.38 4.15 -4.66
N GLY A 372 -3.97 3.13 -3.89
CA GLY A 372 -3.34 1.92 -4.44
C GLY A 372 -4.23 1.04 -5.33
N LEU A 373 -5.55 1.27 -5.36
CA LEU A 373 -6.50 0.57 -6.23
C LEU A 373 -6.86 1.39 -7.49
N LYS A 374 -6.69 2.71 -7.46
CA LYS A 374 -6.95 3.64 -8.57
C LYS A 374 -5.89 3.45 -9.65
N GLY A 375 -6.11 2.50 -10.55
CA GLY A 375 -5.18 2.19 -11.64
C GLY A 375 -5.47 0.86 -12.31
N TYR A 376 -6.14 -0.05 -11.60
CA TYR A 376 -6.42 -1.41 -12.05
C TYR A 376 -7.79 -1.61 -12.68
N GLY A 377 -8.47 -0.53 -13.10
CA GLY A 377 -9.86 -0.59 -13.59
C GLY A 377 -10.90 -0.81 -12.48
N LEU A 378 -10.51 -0.59 -11.22
CA LEU A 378 -11.37 -0.66 -10.06
C LEU A 378 -11.77 0.75 -9.62
N GLU A 379 -13.07 0.97 -9.44
CA GLU A 379 -13.63 2.23 -8.97
C GLU A 379 -14.10 2.10 -7.52
N VAL A 380 -13.52 2.89 -6.62
CA VAL A 380 -13.97 2.95 -5.21
C VAL A 380 -15.08 4.00 -5.11
N VAL A 381 -16.33 3.52 -5.06
CA VAL A 381 -17.53 4.38 -5.02
C VAL A 381 -17.87 4.86 -3.61
N GLU A 382 -17.49 4.08 -2.59
CA GLU A 382 -17.74 4.43 -1.18
C GLU A 382 -16.66 3.83 -0.28
N ARG A 383 -16.33 4.53 0.80
CA ARG A 383 -15.50 4.00 1.90
C ARG A 383 -16.39 3.62 3.08
N MET A 384 -16.29 2.37 3.51
CA MET A 384 -16.94 1.86 4.72
C MET A 384 -15.94 1.83 5.88
N PRO A 385 -16.17 2.57 6.98
CA PRO A 385 -15.30 2.50 8.15
C PRO A 385 -15.43 1.14 8.84
N LEU A 386 -14.36 0.68 9.48
CA LEU A 386 -14.28 -0.57 10.22
C LEU A 386 -13.67 -0.32 11.60
N LEU A 387 -14.45 0.25 12.50
CA LEU A 387 -13.98 0.61 13.83
C LEU A 387 -14.02 -0.61 14.74
N ILE A 388 -12.87 -0.92 15.33
CA ILE A 388 -12.71 -1.98 16.33
C ILE A 388 -12.40 -1.32 17.66
N GLU A 389 -12.91 -1.91 18.73
CA GLU A 389 -12.63 -1.50 20.11
C GLU A 389 -11.13 -1.52 20.41
N ALA A 390 -10.67 -0.45 21.06
CA ALA A 390 -9.34 -0.44 21.65
C ALA A 390 -9.34 -1.26 22.94
N ASN A 391 -8.22 -1.92 23.23
CA ASN A 391 -7.96 -2.59 24.49
C ASN A 391 -6.61 -2.10 25.05
N ASP A 392 -6.29 -2.51 26.28
CA ASP A 392 -5.10 -2.04 26.99
C ASP A 392 -3.77 -2.36 26.26
N TYR A 393 -3.77 -3.36 25.37
CA TYR A 393 -2.57 -3.78 24.63
C TYR A 393 -2.41 -3.10 23.27
N ASN A 394 -3.49 -2.58 22.67
CA ASN A 394 -3.45 -2.03 21.30
C ASN A 394 -3.80 -0.53 21.21
N SER A 395 -4.20 0.12 22.30
CA SER A 395 -4.56 1.54 22.31
C SER A 395 -3.45 2.42 21.74
N SER A 396 -2.21 2.29 22.22
CA SER A 396 -1.04 3.01 21.70
C SER A 396 -0.77 2.70 20.23
N TYR A 397 -0.91 1.43 19.83
CA TYR A 397 -0.73 1.02 18.44
C TYR A 397 -1.76 1.64 17.49
N LEU A 398 -3.02 1.72 17.91
CA LEU A 398 -4.10 2.37 17.16
C LEU A 398 -3.88 3.90 17.07
N ALA A 399 -3.42 4.53 18.15
CA ALA A 399 -3.04 5.95 18.15
C ALA A 399 -1.89 6.22 17.15
N THR A 400 -0.81 5.43 17.17
CA THR A 400 0.28 5.56 16.17
C THR A 400 -0.23 5.38 14.73
N LYS A 401 -1.17 4.46 14.50
CA LYS A 401 -1.79 4.26 13.18
C LYS A 401 -2.56 5.50 12.71
N ALA A 402 -3.27 6.16 13.62
CA ALA A 402 -3.90 7.43 13.30
C ALA A 402 -2.80 8.46 13.02
N GLU A 403 -1.99 8.82 14.01
CA GLU A 403 -1.02 9.93 14.01
C GLU A 403 0.03 9.85 12.91
N LYS A 404 0.69 8.70 12.77
CA LYS A 404 1.86 8.57 11.87
C LYS A 404 1.51 7.94 10.53
N LEU A 405 0.38 7.23 10.43
CA LEU A 405 0.04 6.43 9.24
C LEU A 405 -1.26 6.87 8.56
N GLY A 406 -1.88 7.95 9.05
CA GLY A 406 -3.03 8.61 8.44
C GLY A 406 -4.30 7.76 8.45
N HIS A 407 -4.44 6.82 9.39
CA HIS A 407 -5.70 6.08 9.52
C HIS A 407 -6.78 7.00 10.10
N LEU A 408 -7.95 6.99 9.47
CA LEU A 408 -9.17 7.66 9.91
C LEU A 408 -9.82 6.83 11.02
N LEU A 409 -9.13 6.77 12.15
CA LEU A 409 -9.60 6.23 13.42
C LEU A 409 -10.00 7.41 14.32
N LEU A 410 -10.78 7.12 15.37
CA LEU A 410 -11.05 8.11 16.40
C LEU A 410 -9.71 8.50 17.03
N ASN A 411 -9.35 9.78 16.88
CA ASN A 411 -8.10 10.31 17.43
C ASN A 411 -8.35 11.51 18.35
N ASN A 412 -9.44 12.25 18.09
CA ASN A 412 -9.89 13.34 18.92
C ASN A 412 -11.15 12.90 19.67
N TYR A 413 -11.00 12.52 20.94
CA TYR A 413 -12.10 12.08 21.79
C TYR A 413 -12.82 13.32 22.34
N LEU A 414 -14.14 13.38 22.18
CA LEU A 414 -14.96 14.49 22.66
C LEU A 414 -15.75 14.10 23.90
N VAL A 415 -16.50 13.01 23.83
CA VAL A 415 -17.33 12.55 24.94
C VAL A 415 -17.29 11.03 25.02
N THR A 416 -17.08 10.49 26.23
CA THR A 416 -17.35 9.09 26.54
C THR A 416 -18.73 8.97 27.16
N ILE A 417 -19.58 8.10 26.64
CA ILE A 417 -20.96 7.90 27.07
C ILE A 417 -21.13 6.45 27.54
N GLY A 418 -21.67 6.27 28.75
CA GLY A 418 -22.14 5.00 29.29
C GLY A 418 -23.66 4.96 29.32
N ILE A 419 -24.27 3.92 28.75
CA ILE A 419 -25.72 3.71 28.71
C ILE A 419 -26.10 2.40 29.38
N ASP A 420 -27.13 2.46 30.23
CA ASP A 420 -27.90 1.28 30.61
C ASP A 420 -29.30 1.32 30.05
N TRP A 421 -29.68 0.20 29.45
CA TRP A 421 -31.04 -0.05 28.99
C TRP A 421 -31.87 -0.69 30.11
N GLN A 422 -33.19 -0.51 30.12
CA GLN A 422 -34.06 -1.15 31.12
C GLN A 422 -34.17 -2.68 30.91
N GLU A 423 -33.88 -3.20 29.72
CA GLU A 423 -33.97 -4.64 29.44
C GLU A 423 -32.63 -5.38 29.68
N PRO A 424 -32.59 -6.47 30.47
CA PRO A 424 -31.33 -7.01 30.97
C PRO A 424 -30.73 -8.15 30.12
N THR A 425 -31.22 -8.43 28.91
CA THR A 425 -30.70 -9.55 28.11
C THR A 425 -30.74 -9.24 26.61
N GLU A 426 -29.60 -8.86 26.05
CA GLU A 426 -29.44 -8.65 24.62
C GLU A 426 -28.69 -9.81 23.99
N THR A 427 -29.21 -10.31 22.86
CA THR A 427 -28.40 -11.15 21.97
C THR A 427 -27.30 -10.31 21.32
N VAL A 428 -26.20 -10.95 20.89
CA VAL A 428 -25.09 -10.28 20.18
C VAL A 428 -25.59 -9.50 18.95
N ALA A 429 -26.61 -10.01 18.26
CA ALA A 429 -27.20 -9.36 17.09
C ALA A 429 -27.93 -8.06 17.46
N GLN A 430 -28.74 -8.07 18.53
CA GLN A 430 -29.46 -6.88 19.00
C GLN A 430 -28.52 -5.79 19.49
N ARG A 431 -27.45 -6.17 20.20
CA ARG A 431 -26.40 -5.23 20.61
C ARG A 431 -25.76 -4.54 19.40
N TYR A 432 -25.41 -5.32 18.37
CA TYR A 432 -24.81 -4.79 17.14
C TYR A 432 -25.75 -3.84 16.40
N GLU A 433 -27.04 -4.17 16.32
CA GLU A 433 -28.04 -3.30 15.71
C GLU A 433 -28.17 -1.96 16.45
N LYS A 434 -28.16 -1.96 17.78
CA LYS A 434 -28.14 -0.74 18.60
C LYS A 434 -26.89 0.08 18.33
N LEU A 435 -25.71 -0.56 18.32
CA LEU A 435 -24.45 0.10 17.99
C LEU A 435 -24.47 0.74 16.60
N GLU A 436 -25.02 0.09 15.59
CA GLU A 436 -25.13 0.69 14.25
C GLU A 436 -26.12 1.87 14.21
N LYS A 437 -27.24 1.80 14.94
CA LYS A 437 -28.13 2.97 15.10
C LYS A 437 -27.42 4.14 15.75
N LEU A 438 -26.62 3.89 16.79
CA LEU A 438 -25.80 4.90 17.44
C LEU A 438 -24.70 5.45 16.53
N ARG A 439 -24.06 4.59 15.72
CA ARG A 439 -23.08 5.03 14.71
C ARG A 439 -23.74 5.89 13.64
N HIS A 440 -24.95 5.54 13.20
CA HIS A 440 -25.72 6.36 12.27
C HIS A 440 -26.05 7.74 12.87
N LEU A 441 -26.46 7.77 14.14
CA LEU A 441 -26.70 9.01 14.87
C LEU A 441 -25.43 9.87 14.95
N GLY A 442 -24.29 9.28 15.32
CA GLY A 442 -22.99 9.96 15.30
C GLY A 442 -22.66 10.55 13.93
N ARG A 443 -22.82 9.77 12.85
CA ARG A 443 -22.56 10.23 11.47
C ARG A 443 -23.45 11.40 11.05
N SER A 444 -24.71 11.43 11.50
CA SER A 444 -25.60 12.58 11.20
C SER A 444 -25.10 13.89 11.81
N ALA A 445 -24.33 13.82 12.90
CA ALA A 445 -23.63 14.95 13.51
C ALA A 445 -22.16 15.08 13.06
N GLN A 446 -21.74 14.34 12.02
CA GLN A 446 -20.35 14.27 11.53
C GLN A 446 -19.34 13.73 12.56
N LEU A 447 -19.81 12.92 13.52
CA LEU A 447 -18.99 12.28 14.54
C LEU A 447 -18.79 10.80 14.26
N LEU A 448 -17.63 10.29 14.66
CA LEU A 448 -17.32 8.88 14.74
C LEU A 448 -17.67 8.35 16.12
N LEU A 449 -18.23 7.14 16.14
CA LEU A 449 -18.52 6.40 17.37
C LEU A 449 -17.61 5.18 17.46
N GLN A 450 -16.87 5.08 18.55
CA GLN A 450 -16.05 3.91 18.87
C GLN A 450 -16.46 3.33 20.22
N GLU A 451 -16.80 2.04 20.27
CA GLU A 451 -17.10 1.35 21.53
C GLU A 451 -15.85 1.26 22.41
N GLU A 452 -16.06 1.33 23.73
CA GLU A 452 -15.04 1.36 24.77
C GLU A 452 -15.28 0.22 25.76
N VAL A 453 -14.27 -0.62 25.95
CA VAL A 453 -14.36 -1.86 26.74
C VAL A 453 -13.20 -2.02 27.71
N ARG A 454 -12.32 -1.02 27.84
CA ARG A 454 -11.21 -1.07 28.79
C ARG A 454 -11.74 -1.18 30.22
N PRO A 455 -11.08 -1.97 31.09
CA PRO A 455 -11.53 -2.16 32.48
C PRO A 455 -11.72 -0.85 33.25
N VAL A 456 -10.88 0.15 32.97
CA VAL A 456 -10.97 1.49 33.58
C VAL A 456 -12.31 2.18 33.25
N ALA A 457 -12.75 2.12 31.99
CA ALA A 457 -14.02 2.71 31.56
C ALA A 457 -15.20 1.95 32.16
N ILE A 458 -15.15 0.60 32.15
CA ILE A 458 -16.19 -0.26 32.75
C ILE A 458 -16.34 0.03 34.24
N ALA A 459 -15.22 0.21 34.95
CA ALA A 459 -15.24 0.57 36.37
C ALA A 459 -15.80 1.99 36.57
N LEU A 460 -15.40 2.95 35.73
CA LEU A 460 -15.80 4.35 35.84
C LEU A 460 -17.31 4.53 35.64
N PHE A 461 -17.87 3.94 34.59
CA PHE A 461 -19.29 4.00 34.26
C PHE A 461 -20.12 2.92 34.97
N ASN A 462 -19.61 2.40 36.09
CA ASN A 462 -20.29 1.48 36.99
C ASN A 462 -21.00 0.33 36.24
N LYS A 463 -20.25 -0.33 35.35
CA LYS A 463 -20.67 -1.45 34.49
C LYS A 463 -21.88 -1.15 33.61
N ALA A 464 -21.91 0.04 33.01
CA ALA A 464 -22.88 0.38 31.98
C ALA A 464 -22.95 -0.71 30.90
N SER A 465 -24.16 -0.97 30.41
CA SER A 465 -24.49 -1.99 29.42
C SER A 465 -23.75 -1.75 28.10
N LEU A 466 -23.52 -0.48 27.74
CA LEU A 466 -22.73 -0.07 26.58
C LEU A 466 -21.93 1.19 26.93
N ILE A 467 -20.65 1.23 26.58
CA ILE A 467 -19.79 2.40 26.72
C ILE A 467 -19.17 2.71 25.37
N PHE A 468 -19.18 3.97 24.95
CA PHE A 468 -18.58 4.38 23.69
C PHE A 468 -18.07 5.82 23.73
N HIS A 469 -17.12 6.11 22.87
CA HIS A 469 -16.64 7.45 22.59
C HIS A 469 -17.34 8.03 21.37
N LEU A 470 -17.62 9.32 21.43
CA LEU A 470 -17.88 10.18 20.30
C LEU A 470 -16.69 11.10 20.08
N GLY A 471 -16.36 11.31 18.81
CA GLY A 471 -15.28 12.21 18.44
C GLY A 471 -15.11 12.32 16.94
N VAL A 472 -13.97 12.81 16.50
CA VAL A 472 -13.66 12.97 15.07
C VAL A 472 -12.37 12.26 14.70
N ASP A 473 -12.18 12.04 13.40
CA ASP A 473 -10.88 11.66 12.86
C ASP A 473 -9.96 12.89 12.70
N GLN A 474 -8.74 12.64 12.24
CA GLN A 474 -7.70 13.66 12.10
C GLN A 474 -7.95 14.70 11.00
N SER A 475 -9.00 14.54 10.18
CA SER A 475 -9.29 15.52 9.14
C SER A 475 -9.91 16.80 9.69
N GLN A 476 -10.33 16.82 10.96
CA GLN A 476 -10.99 17.94 11.60
C GLN A 476 -10.18 18.43 12.80
N GLU A 477 -9.73 19.70 12.75
CA GLU A 477 -9.17 20.38 13.92
C GLU A 477 -10.29 20.71 14.92
N ILE A 478 -10.04 20.42 16.20
CA ILE A 478 -10.98 20.71 17.29
C ILE A 478 -10.33 21.72 18.23
N PRO A 479 -10.97 22.88 18.50
CA PRO A 479 -10.52 23.80 19.54
C PRO A 479 -10.45 23.11 20.90
N LEU A 480 -9.38 23.34 21.67
CA LEU A 480 -9.21 22.72 23.01
C LEU A 480 -10.35 23.08 23.99
N ASP A 481 -11.06 24.18 23.75
CA ASP A 481 -12.17 24.71 24.54
C ASP A 481 -13.54 24.50 23.87
N TRP A 482 -13.65 23.56 22.92
CA TRP A 482 -14.88 23.31 22.16
C TRP A 482 -16.12 23.09 23.03
N TYR A 483 -15.92 22.56 24.25
CA TYR A 483 -16.94 22.23 25.23
C TYR A 483 -17.35 23.41 26.14
N GLN A 484 -16.65 24.55 26.05
CA GLN A 484 -16.98 25.80 26.75
C GLN A 484 -17.67 26.81 25.84
N ASN A 485 -17.43 26.73 24.52
CA ASN A 485 -17.98 27.67 23.55
C ASN A 485 -19.41 27.27 23.12
N GLN A 486 -20.41 28.03 23.54
CA GLN A 486 -21.84 27.78 23.20
C GLN A 486 -22.16 27.87 21.71
N ASP A 487 -21.35 28.61 20.94
CA ASP A 487 -21.53 28.72 19.49
C ASP A 487 -20.87 27.59 18.71
N SER A 488 -20.11 26.72 19.40
CA SER A 488 -19.45 25.56 18.82
C SER A 488 -20.45 24.62 18.14
N PRO A 489 -20.33 24.39 16.81
CA PRO A 489 -21.13 23.38 16.12
C PRO A 489 -20.95 21.98 16.71
N ILE A 490 -19.75 21.69 17.22
CA ILE A 490 -19.41 20.41 17.85
C ILE A 490 -20.20 20.23 19.13
N LEU A 491 -20.25 21.26 19.99
CA LEU A 491 -21.02 21.20 21.25
C LEU A 491 -22.52 21.02 20.98
N LYS A 492 -23.06 21.75 19.98
CA LYS A 492 -24.44 21.60 19.54
C LYS A 492 -24.73 20.18 19.05
N GLY A 493 -23.88 19.62 18.19
CA GLY A 493 -24.02 18.24 17.70
C GLY A 493 -23.92 17.19 18.81
N ILE A 494 -23.04 17.39 19.80
CA ILE A 494 -22.97 16.52 20.99
C ILE A 494 -24.26 16.61 21.80
N PHE A 495 -24.79 17.80 22.04
CA PHE A 495 -26.06 17.98 22.73
C PHE A 495 -27.23 17.37 21.99
N ASP A 496 -27.31 17.52 20.66
CA ASP A 496 -28.36 16.88 19.85
C ASP A 496 -28.34 15.35 20.02
N ILE A 497 -27.14 14.74 20.06
CA ILE A 497 -27.00 13.32 20.33
C ILE A 497 -27.44 12.98 21.76
N LEU A 498 -26.93 13.69 22.77
CA LEU A 498 -27.24 13.41 24.17
C LEU A 498 -28.75 13.57 24.47
N ASP A 499 -29.38 14.61 23.95
CA ASP A 499 -30.82 14.83 24.04
C ASP A 499 -31.59 13.70 23.36
N HIS A 500 -31.17 13.30 22.16
CA HIS A 500 -31.78 12.17 21.46
C HIS A 500 -31.66 10.89 22.30
N LEU A 501 -30.49 10.61 22.87
CA LEU A 501 -30.26 9.44 23.71
C LEU A 501 -31.19 9.44 24.92
N VAL A 502 -31.28 10.53 25.67
CA VAL A 502 -32.17 10.62 26.85
C VAL A 502 -33.65 10.40 26.48
N THR A 503 -34.05 10.72 25.24
CA THR A 503 -35.41 10.43 24.75
C THR A 503 -35.63 9.01 24.22
N LEU A 504 -34.58 8.20 24.06
CA LEU A 504 -34.72 6.81 23.61
C LEU A 504 -35.32 5.95 24.73
N ALA A 505 -36.55 5.48 24.55
CA ALA A 505 -37.08 4.41 25.36
C ALA A 505 -36.41 3.08 24.97
N PRO A 506 -35.92 2.23 25.91
CA PRO A 506 -35.97 2.38 27.36
C PRO A 506 -34.56 2.57 27.97
N ILE A 507 -34.03 3.79 28.00
CA ILE A 507 -32.82 4.10 28.79
C ILE A 507 -33.18 4.16 30.28
N LYS A 508 -32.41 3.45 31.10
CA LYS A 508 -32.48 3.47 32.57
C LYS A 508 -31.50 4.48 33.17
N ARG A 509 -30.32 4.59 32.57
CA ARG A 509 -29.24 5.45 33.03
C ARG A 509 -28.40 5.90 31.85
N LEU A 510 -28.04 7.16 31.82
CA LEU A 510 -27.06 7.73 30.89
C LEU A 510 -26.01 8.49 31.69
N GLU A 511 -24.76 8.13 31.51
CA GLU A 511 -23.62 8.83 32.08
C GLU A 511 -22.71 9.32 30.96
N PHE A 512 -22.11 10.49 31.09
CA PHE A 512 -21.08 10.91 30.14
C PHE A 512 -19.95 11.71 30.80
N LEU A 513 -18.77 11.64 30.16
CA LEU A 513 -17.54 12.33 30.54
C LEU A 513 -17.00 13.07 29.30
N VAL A 514 -16.64 14.33 29.49
CA VAL A 514 -16.15 15.20 28.41
C VAL A 514 -14.62 15.18 28.38
N SER A 515 -14.06 15.25 27.16
CA SER A 515 -12.62 15.26 26.91
C SER A 515 -12.20 16.47 26.06
N ASP A 516 -10.94 16.86 26.23
CA ASP A 516 -10.25 17.96 25.54
C ASP A 516 -9.69 17.56 24.17
N GLY A 517 -10.14 16.43 23.61
CA GLY A 517 -9.58 15.84 22.40
C GLY A 517 -8.62 14.69 22.69
N THR A 518 -8.08 14.57 23.91
CA THR A 518 -7.18 13.45 24.27
C THR A 518 -7.95 12.22 24.75
N ASP A 519 -7.31 11.04 24.78
CA ASP A 519 -7.94 9.83 25.32
C ASP A 519 -8.32 10.05 26.80
N PRO A 520 -9.62 10.09 27.14
CA PRO A 520 -10.08 10.46 28.48
C PRO A 520 -9.65 9.45 29.54
N MET A 521 -9.34 8.21 29.16
CA MET A 521 -8.98 7.15 30.12
C MET A 521 -7.52 7.20 30.57
N LEU A 522 -6.66 7.97 29.90
CA LEU A 522 -5.23 8.05 30.25
C LEU A 522 -4.90 9.10 31.32
N LYS A 523 -5.75 10.11 31.49
CA LYS A 523 -5.49 11.27 32.37
C LYS A 523 -6.58 11.47 33.42
N LEU A 524 -7.25 10.39 33.84
CA LEU A 524 -8.29 10.47 34.86
C LEU A 524 -7.70 10.90 36.21
N GLN A 525 -8.37 11.84 36.86
CA GLN A 525 -8.10 12.17 38.26
C GLN A 525 -8.49 11.00 39.18
N VAL A 526 -7.82 10.91 40.34
CA VAL A 526 -8.02 9.80 41.29
C VAL A 526 -9.47 9.72 41.82
N ASN A 527 -10.14 10.87 41.95
CA ASN A 527 -11.56 10.95 42.33
C ASN A 527 -12.29 11.89 41.37
N LEU A 528 -13.23 11.35 40.60
CA LEU A 528 -14.09 12.13 39.71
C LEU A 528 -15.41 12.45 40.39
N ASP A 529 -15.80 13.73 40.33
CA ASP A 529 -17.09 14.19 40.80
C ASP A 529 -18.21 13.74 39.86
N ARG A 530 -19.43 13.58 40.40
CA ARG A 530 -20.63 13.23 39.63
C ARG A 530 -21.73 14.27 39.84
N LYS A 531 -22.18 14.95 38.78
CA LYS A 531 -23.39 15.80 38.81
C LYS A 531 -24.59 14.98 38.32
N THR A 532 -25.64 14.91 39.15
CA THR A 532 -26.83 14.09 38.89
C THR A 532 -28.00 14.95 38.39
N PHE A 533 -28.69 14.47 37.36
CA PHE A 533 -29.83 15.09 36.70
C PHE A 533 -30.93 14.05 36.46
N SER A 534 -32.15 14.52 36.20
CA SER A 534 -33.27 13.64 35.86
C SER A 534 -33.27 13.29 34.37
N LEU A 535 -33.57 12.04 34.02
CA LEU A 535 -33.84 11.64 32.63
C LEU A 535 -35.03 12.37 31.98
N ALA A 536 -35.87 13.07 32.75
CA ALA A 536 -36.95 13.89 32.19
C ALA A 536 -36.46 15.22 31.58
N GLN A 537 -35.21 15.60 31.82
CA GLN A 537 -34.63 16.86 31.37
C GLN A 537 -33.63 16.60 30.25
N LYS A 538 -33.67 17.44 29.21
CA LYS A 538 -32.68 17.37 28.14
C LYS A 538 -31.35 17.98 28.60
N PRO A 539 -30.21 17.30 28.38
CA PRO A 539 -28.89 17.85 28.63
C PRO A 539 -28.69 19.28 28.08
N SER A 540 -29.15 19.56 26.85
CA SER A 540 -29.00 20.88 26.22
C SER A 540 -29.77 22.02 26.93
N GLU A 541 -30.85 21.69 27.64
CA GLU A 541 -31.71 22.68 28.32
C GLU A 541 -31.13 23.09 29.69
N ILE A 542 -30.36 22.20 30.32
CA ILE A 542 -29.89 22.37 31.70
C ILE A 542 -28.37 22.59 31.80
N LEU A 543 -27.61 22.25 30.76
CA LEU A 543 -26.16 22.42 30.71
C LEU A 543 -25.79 23.48 29.66
N GLN A 544 -25.24 24.60 30.12
CA GLN A 544 -24.75 25.68 29.24
C GLN A 544 -23.27 25.54 28.89
N HIS A 545 -22.49 24.91 29.79
CA HIS A 545 -21.08 24.62 29.59
C HIS A 545 -20.80 23.23 30.14
N LEU A 546 -19.81 22.58 29.55
CA LEU A 546 -19.34 21.29 29.97
C LEU A 546 -17.95 21.41 30.62
N GLU A 547 -17.62 20.47 31.49
CA GLU A 547 -16.33 20.40 32.18
C GLU A 547 -15.69 19.03 31.95
N THR A 548 -14.39 19.01 31.67
CA THR A 548 -13.61 17.77 31.68
C THR A 548 -13.43 17.26 33.09
N GLN A 549 -13.19 15.96 33.27
CA GLN A 549 -12.99 15.35 34.60
C GLN A 549 -14.22 15.47 35.52
N LEU A 550 -15.42 15.52 34.93
CA LEU A 550 -16.69 15.51 35.63
C LEU A 550 -17.65 14.53 34.94
N ILE A 551 -18.28 13.64 35.73
CA ILE A 551 -19.29 12.72 35.19
C ILE A 551 -20.66 13.37 35.33
N TYR A 552 -21.36 13.49 34.21
CA TYR A 552 -22.75 13.89 34.17
C TYR A 552 -23.61 12.64 34.19
N HIS A 553 -24.45 12.49 35.21
CA HIS A 553 -25.26 11.31 35.47
C HIS A 553 -26.75 11.65 35.32
N PHE A 554 -27.45 10.94 34.45
CA PHE A 554 -28.88 11.04 34.22
C PHE A 554 -29.54 9.70 34.59
N SER A 555 -30.49 9.74 35.53
CA SER A 555 -31.23 8.56 36.01
C SER A 555 -32.71 8.84 36.25
#